data_AF-U2KNV7-F1
#
_entry.id   AF-U2KNV7-F1
#
_cell.length_a   1.000
_cell.length_b   1.000
_cell.length_c   1.000
_cell.angle_alpha   90.00
_cell.angle_beta   90.00
_cell.angle_gamma   90.00
#
_symmetry.space_group_name_H-M   'P 1'
#
loop_
_entity.id
_entity.type
_entity.pdbx_description
1 polymer ?
#
loop_
_entity_poly.entity_id
_entity_poly.type
_entity_poly.pdbx_seq_one_letter_code
_entity_poly.pdbx_strand_id
1 'polypeptide(L)'
;MAVKTTEIYHIFNQKGVLFMKIRKGISAVLAGVMALAALPVSAMSASAEGAYALGDVDMDGFITGHDAAMVTHALYVDNEAMTAEQLKLADVNGDGVVDQSDADWIHENQVYELGKTDKRFRMNAMTVYYQAYCIAADGTGNNGELQYSLEKGADLWEGGSYDDKVLPEVCYNLLDVNGDGVLTVDDILLTAFDVCYMGCGASKTIYFEEGRYDLTEDTIPVDDYQPARINMG
;
A
#
# COMPACT_ATOMS: atom_id res chain seq x y z
N MET A 1 32.27 -77.63 8.59
CA MET A 1 32.79 -76.32 8.16
C MET A 1 31.61 -75.54 7.62
N ALA A 2 31.03 -74.70 8.47
CA ALA A 2 29.83 -73.92 8.21
C ALA A 2 30.22 -72.44 8.23
N VAL A 3 30.09 -71.72 7.10
CA VAL A 3 30.20 -70.26 7.09
C VAL A 3 29.26 -69.66 6.03
N LYS A 4 28.14 -69.13 6.54
CA LYS A 4 27.48 -67.86 6.19
C LYS A 4 26.89 -67.67 4.79
N THR A 5 25.76 -68.34 4.55
CA THR A 5 24.70 -67.81 3.66
C THR A 5 23.75 -66.85 4.38
N THR A 6 23.86 -66.69 5.70
CA THR A 6 22.95 -65.87 6.52
C THR A 6 23.28 -64.37 6.53
N GLU A 7 24.50 -63.95 6.18
CA GLU A 7 24.90 -62.52 6.24
C GLU A 7 24.40 -61.69 5.05
N ILE A 8 24.12 -62.30 3.90
CA ILE A 8 23.68 -61.56 2.69
C ILE A 8 22.21 -61.12 2.83
N TYR A 9 21.37 -61.90 3.50
CA TYR A 9 19.95 -61.56 3.70
C TYR A 9 19.73 -60.40 4.70
N HIS A 10 20.66 -60.18 5.63
CA HIS A 10 20.54 -59.07 6.59
C HIS A 10 20.92 -57.70 5.98
N ILE A 11 21.85 -57.67 5.02
CA ILE A 11 22.31 -56.42 4.39
C ILE A 11 21.24 -55.83 3.45
N PHE A 12 20.47 -56.67 2.75
CA PHE A 12 19.39 -56.20 1.86
C PHE A 12 18.19 -55.65 2.64
N ASN A 13 17.88 -56.19 3.82
CA ASN A 13 16.73 -55.74 4.59
C ASN A 13 16.98 -54.40 5.32
N GLN A 14 18.22 -54.09 5.71
CA GLN A 14 18.54 -52.78 6.30
C GLN A 14 18.44 -51.63 5.30
N LYS A 15 18.80 -51.84 4.02
CA LYS A 15 18.67 -50.79 2.99
C LYS A 15 17.20 -50.52 2.62
N GLY A 16 16.33 -51.52 2.62
CA GLY A 16 14.89 -51.36 2.37
C GLY A 16 14.17 -50.57 3.47
N VAL A 17 14.50 -50.83 4.74
CA VAL A 17 13.90 -50.13 5.89
C VAL A 17 14.41 -48.67 6.00
N LEU A 18 15.67 -48.41 5.65
CA LEU A 18 16.23 -47.05 5.63
C LEU A 18 15.60 -46.19 4.51
N PHE A 19 15.37 -46.76 3.32
CA PHE A 19 14.69 -46.07 2.22
C PHE A 19 13.20 -45.81 2.48
N MET A 20 12.53 -46.65 3.28
CA MET A 20 11.12 -46.48 3.62
C MET A 20 10.89 -45.46 4.74
N LYS A 21 11.88 -45.21 5.61
CA LYS A 21 11.84 -44.11 6.59
C LYS A 21 12.07 -42.73 5.96
N ILE A 22 12.89 -42.64 4.91
CA ILE A 22 13.17 -41.36 4.22
C ILE A 22 11.99 -40.92 3.34
N ARG A 23 11.15 -41.85 2.84
CA ARG A 23 9.94 -41.51 2.08
C ARG A 23 8.78 -40.95 2.91
N LYS A 24 8.80 -41.11 4.24
CA LYS A 24 7.78 -40.53 5.13
C LYS A 24 8.14 -39.11 5.62
N GLY A 25 9.36 -38.65 5.38
CA GLY A 25 9.84 -37.31 5.80
C GLY A 25 9.74 -36.22 4.72
N ILE A 26 9.56 -36.56 3.45
CA ILE A 26 9.50 -35.57 2.35
C ILE A 26 8.04 -35.25 1.94
N SER A 27 7.08 -36.11 2.31
CA SER A 27 5.66 -35.91 1.95
C SER A 27 4.90 -34.95 2.88
N ALA A 28 5.53 -34.39 3.90
CA ALA A 28 4.92 -33.40 4.80
C ALA A 28 5.24 -31.94 4.42
N VAL A 29 6.24 -31.71 3.55
CA VAL A 29 6.66 -30.34 3.19
C VAL A 29 5.88 -29.79 1.99
N LEU A 30 5.31 -30.64 1.14
CA LEU A 30 4.53 -30.20 -0.03
C LEU A 30 3.03 -29.98 0.25
N ALA A 31 2.52 -30.48 1.39
CA ALA A 31 1.16 -30.17 1.84
C ALA A 31 1.07 -28.84 2.60
N GLY A 32 2.22 -28.24 2.97
CA GLY A 32 2.29 -26.92 3.62
C GLY A 32 2.25 -25.74 2.63
N VAL A 33 2.44 -25.98 1.33
CA VAL A 33 2.51 -24.92 0.30
C VAL A 33 1.20 -24.74 -0.45
N MET A 34 0.23 -25.64 -0.30
CA MET A 34 -1.06 -25.58 -1.03
C MET A 34 -2.25 -25.11 -0.18
N ALA A 35 -2.02 -24.64 1.05
CA ALA A 35 -3.08 -24.09 1.90
C ALA A 35 -3.20 -22.55 1.81
N LEU A 36 -2.35 -21.88 1.02
CA LEU A 36 -2.34 -20.40 0.89
C LEU A 36 -3.03 -19.89 -0.40
N ALA A 37 -3.69 -20.75 -1.17
CA ALA A 37 -4.27 -20.38 -2.46
C ALA A 37 -5.81 -20.47 -2.52
N ALA A 38 -6.50 -20.37 -1.38
CA ALA A 38 -7.96 -20.50 -1.35
C ALA A 38 -8.66 -19.79 -0.18
N LEU A 39 -8.13 -18.68 0.32
CA LEU A 39 -8.93 -17.79 1.15
C LEU A 39 -9.43 -16.65 0.28
N PRO A 40 -10.76 -16.50 0.09
CA PRO A 40 -11.28 -15.24 -0.42
C PRO A 40 -10.95 -14.20 0.65
N VAL A 41 -10.17 -13.17 0.29
CA VAL A 41 -9.99 -11.94 1.08
C VAL A 41 -11.35 -11.24 1.11
N SER A 42 -12.25 -11.78 1.93
CA SER A 42 -13.52 -11.17 2.25
C SER A 42 -13.31 -10.51 3.60
N ALA A 43 -13.14 -9.19 3.55
CA ALA A 43 -13.33 -8.22 4.63
C ALA A 43 -13.70 -8.86 5.98
N MET A 44 -12.69 -9.13 6.81
CA MET A 44 -12.91 -9.40 8.22
C MET A 44 -12.77 -8.07 8.96
N SER A 45 -13.85 -7.28 8.91
CA SER A 45 -14.09 -6.24 9.91
C SER A 45 -14.24 -6.93 11.26
N ALA A 46 -13.18 -6.90 12.07
CA ALA A 46 -13.23 -7.24 13.47
C ALA A 46 -12.37 -6.25 14.25
N SER A 47 -12.98 -5.11 14.56
CA SER A 47 -12.59 -4.19 15.62
C SER A 47 -12.41 -4.96 16.93
N ALA A 48 -11.19 -5.44 17.18
CA ALA A 48 -10.63 -5.67 18.50
C ALA A 48 -9.70 -4.49 18.78
N GLU A 49 -9.68 -3.98 20.00
CA GLU A 49 -8.73 -2.94 20.41
C GLU A 49 -7.29 -3.33 20.00
N GLY A 50 -6.75 -2.58 19.04
CA GLY A 50 -5.33 -2.27 18.94
C GLY A 50 -4.44 -3.12 18.03
N ALA A 51 -4.94 -3.67 16.92
CA ALA A 51 -4.06 -4.23 15.89
C ALA A 51 -4.48 -3.72 14.49
N TYR A 52 -3.63 -2.91 13.88
CA TYR A 52 -3.72 -2.49 12.48
C TYR A 52 -3.53 -3.69 11.57
N ALA A 53 -4.13 -3.63 10.37
CA ALA A 53 -3.92 -4.67 9.37
C ALA A 53 -2.47 -4.62 8.86
N LEU A 54 -1.93 -5.75 8.41
CA LEU A 54 -0.70 -5.71 7.61
C LEU A 54 -0.99 -4.89 6.34
N GLY A 55 -0.14 -3.92 6.05
CA GLY A 55 -0.27 -2.95 4.96
C GLY A 55 -0.96 -1.63 5.33
N ASP A 56 -1.50 -1.50 6.54
CA ASP A 56 -2.06 -0.25 7.10
C ASP A 56 -0.94 0.47 7.87
N VAL A 57 -0.09 1.17 7.13
CA VAL A 57 1.18 1.78 7.57
C VAL A 57 0.93 3.13 8.24
N ASP A 58 -0.02 3.92 7.76
CA ASP A 58 -0.43 5.16 8.44
C ASP A 58 -1.30 4.88 9.68
N MET A 59 -1.73 3.61 9.84
CA MET A 59 -2.50 3.11 10.95
C MET A 59 -3.89 3.74 11.03
N ASP A 60 -4.50 4.21 9.95
CA ASP A 60 -5.82 4.85 9.99
C ASP A 60 -7.00 3.85 10.04
N GLY A 61 -6.69 2.56 9.87
CA GLY A 61 -7.66 1.46 9.86
C GLY A 61 -8.05 0.96 8.47
N PHE A 62 -7.47 1.53 7.41
CA PHE A 62 -7.62 1.12 6.03
C PHE A 62 -6.26 0.83 5.40
N ILE A 63 -6.25 -0.07 4.42
CA ILE A 63 -5.11 -0.23 3.51
C ILE A 63 -5.42 0.64 2.30
N THR A 64 -4.58 1.62 2.00
CA THR A 64 -4.84 2.66 1.01
C THR A 64 -3.63 2.95 0.13
N GLY A 65 -3.82 3.79 -0.88
CA GLY A 65 -2.74 4.30 -1.71
C GLY A 65 -1.74 5.17 -0.95
N HIS A 66 -2.15 5.77 0.19
CA HIS A 66 -1.24 6.52 1.05
C HIS A 66 -0.26 5.59 1.75
N ASP A 67 -0.70 4.42 2.23
CA ASP A 67 0.20 3.42 2.82
C ASP A 67 1.27 2.96 1.83
N ALA A 68 0.89 2.74 0.57
CA ALA A 68 1.83 2.41 -0.49
C ALA A 68 2.80 3.57 -0.76
N ALA A 69 2.31 4.81 -0.76
CA ALA A 69 3.12 6.02 -0.94
C ALA A 69 4.13 6.19 0.20
N MET A 70 3.74 5.97 1.46
CA MET A 70 4.66 6.02 2.61
C MET A 70 5.79 5.01 2.47
N VAL A 71 5.49 3.79 2.00
CA VAL A 71 6.53 2.77 1.79
C VAL A 71 7.48 3.19 0.67
N THR A 72 6.98 3.65 -0.47
CA THR A 72 7.88 4.07 -1.58
C THR A 72 8.64 5.36 -1.24
N HIS A 73 8.03 6.29 -0.52
CA HIS A 73 8.71 7.47 0.03
C HIS A 73 9.90 7.04 0.90
N ALA A 74 9.69 6.07 1.80
CA ALA A 74 10.77 5.58 2.64
C ALA A 74 11.85 4.80 1.84
N LEU A 75 11.49 4.13 0.75
CA LEU A 75 12.45 3.39 -0.08
C LEU A 75 13.33 4.30 -0.95
N TYR A 76 12.77 5.41 -1.44
CA TYR A 76 13.39 6.23 -2.49
C TYR A 76 13.77 7.65 -2.05
N VAL A 77 13.14 8.18 -1.01
CA VAL A 77 13.33 9.56 -0.53
C VAL A 77 14.00 9.60 0.83
N ASP A 78 13.42 8.94 1.85
CA ASP A 78 13.96 8.93 3.21
C ASP A 78 13.77 7.58 3.94
N ASN A 79 14.84 6.77 3.96
CA ASN A 79 14.88 5.46 4.63
C ASN A 79 14.65 5.50 6.16
N GLU A 80 14.65 6.68 6.79
CA GLU A 80 14.38 6.83 8.23
C GLU A 80 12.99 7.40 8.53
N ALA A 81 12.15 7.64 7.51
CA ALA A 81 10.81 8.23 7.66
C ALA A 81 9.84 7.34 8.46
N MET A 82 10.01 6.01 8.44
CA MET A 82 9.09 5.07 9.09
C MET A 82 9.53 4.65 10.50
N THR A 83 8.56 4.58 11.40
CA THR A 83 8.76 4.01 12.75
C THR A 83 8.90 2.48 12.73
N ALA A 84 9.40 1.90 13.82
CA ALA A 84 9.58 0.45 13.94
C ALA A 84 8.25 -0.33 13.91
N GLU A 85 7.16 0.29 14.36
CA GLU A 85 5.80 -0.26 14.23
C GLU A 85 5.34 -0.25 12.78
N GLN A 86 5.54 0.85 12.05
CA GLN A 86 5.17 1.00 10.65
C GLN A 86 5.93 0.03 9.74
N LEU A 87 7.24 -0.15 9.97
CA LEU A 87 8.04 -1.13 9.23
C LEU A 87 7.51 -2.57 9.38
N LYS A 88 6.92 -2.92 10.54
CA LYS A 88 6.31 -4.25 10.74
C LYS A 88 4.97 -4.40 10.03
N LEU A 89 4.23 -3.30 9.85
CA LEU A 89 2.98 -3.29 9.11
C LEU A 89 3.24 -3.27 7.61
N ALA A 90 4.30 -2.58 7.18
CA ALA A 90 4.74 -2.52 5.79
C ALA A 90 5.31 -3.86 5.28
N ASP A 91 6.00 -4.66 6.11
CA ASP A 91 6.47 -6.01 5.74
C ASP A 91 5.30 -7.01 5.63
N VAL A 92 4.52 -6.89 4.55
CA VAL A 92 3.30 -7.68 4.33
C VAL A 92 3.61 -9.11 3.92
N ASN A 93 4.77 -9.36 3.33
CA ASN A 93 5.20 -10.69 2.94
C ASN A 93 5.87 -11.48 4.10
N GLY A 94 6.33 -10.78 5.14
CA GLY A 94 6.86 -11.33 6.39
C GLY A 94 8.28 -11.89 6.28
N ASP A 95 9.08 -11.42 5.32
CA ASP A 95 10.47 -11.85 5.14
C ASP A 95 11.48 -11.04 5.99
N GLY A 96 11.00 -10.00 6.68
CA GLY A 96 11.77 -9.14 7.56
C GLY A 96 12.44 -7.95 6.87
N VAL A 97 12.16 -7.71 5.59
CA VAL A 97 12.67 -6.59 4.81
C VAL A 97 11.50 -5.90 4.12
N VAL A 98 11.36 -4.60 4.35
CA VAL A 98 10.39 -3.79 3.59
C VAL A 98 11.03 -3.44 2.24
N ASP A 99 10.43 -3.91 1.15
CA ASP A 99 10.88 -3.62 -0.21
C ASP A 99 9.73 -3.30 -1.18
N GLN A 100 10.07 -3.15 -2.47
CA GLN A 100 9.10 -2.79 -3.50
C GLN A 100 7.95 -3.80 -3.61
N SER A 101 8.21 -5.08 -3.33
CA SER A 101 7.18 -6.12 -3.38
C SER A 101 6.08 -5.88 -2.35
N ASP A 102 6.45 -5.30 -1.20
CA ASP A 102 5.51 -4.93 -0.16
C ASP A 102 4.67 -3.73 -0.56
N ALA A 103 5.32 -2.69 -1.12
CA ALA A 103 4.63 -1.53 -1.65
C ALA A 103 3.64 -1.91 -2.77
N ASP A 104 4.07 -2.77 -3.70
CA ASP A 104 3.23 -3.29 -4.79
C ASP A 104 2.03 -4.05 -4.23
N TRP A 105 2.23 -4.89 -3.22
CA TRP A 105 1.14 -5.62 -2.59
C TRP A 105 0.14 -4.69 -1.90
N ILE A 106 0.62 -3.69 -1.15
CA ILE A 106 -0.25 -2.69 -0.50
C ILE A 106 -1.07 -1.94 -1.55
N HIS A 107 -0.42 -1.49 -2.63
CA HIS A 107 -1.08 -0.82 -3.74
C HIS A 107 -2.12 -1.72 -4.43
N GLU A 108 -1.82 -2.99 -4.67
CA GLU A 108 -2.77 -3.94 -5.28
C GLU A 108 -3.98 -4.25 -4.38
N ASN A 109 -3.82 -4.18 -3.06
CA ASN A 109 -4.85 -4.51 -2.07
C ASN A 109 -5.53 -3.28 -1.44
N GLN A 110 -5.22 -2.08 -1.93
CA GLN A 110 -5.77 -0.83 -1.42
C GLN A 110 -7.30 -0.77 -1.57
N VAL A 111 -7.96 -0.25 -0.54
CA VAL A 111 -9.39 0.05 -0.53
C VAL A 111 -9.66 1.36 -1.29
N TYR A 112 -8.80 2.36 -1.08
CA TYR A 112 -8.88 3.67 -1.72
C TYR A 112 -7.57 4.04 -2.40
N GLU A 113 -7.68 4.46 -3.67
CA GLU A 113 -6.56 5.04 -4.43
C GLU A 113 -6.11 6.36 -3.79
N LEU A 114 -4.82 6.67 -3.88
CA LEU A 114 -4.21 7.93 -3.44
C LEU A 114 -4.96 9.16 -3.98
N GLY A 115 -5.07 10.23 -3.19
CA GLY A 115 -5.73 11.47 -3.60
C GLY A 115 -7.26 11.44 -3.60
N LYS A 116 -7.88 10.34 -3.14
CA LYS A 116 -9.35 10.23 -3.12
C LYS A 116 -9.98 11.00 -1.96
N THR A 117 -10.99 11.79 -2.31
CA THR A 117 -11.84 12.51 -1.35
C THR A 117 -13.28 11.98 -1.33
N ASP A 118 -13.73 11.28 -2.36
CA ASP A 118 -15.04 10.63 -2.45
C ASP A 118 -14.86 9.27 -3.14
N LYS A 119 -15.67 8.26 -2.80
CA LYS A 119 -15.51 6.90 -3.33
C LYS A 119 -15.62 6.79 -4.85
N ARG A 120 -16.34 7.72 -5.50
CA ARG A 120 -16.72 7.66 -6.93
C ARG A 120 -15.64 8.20 -7.84
N PHE A 121 -14.84 9.13 -7.35
CA PHE A 121 -13.87 9.85 -8.17
C PHE A 121 -12.46 9.48 -7.78
N ARG A 122 -11.56 9.49 -8.76
CA ARG A 122 -10.12 9.54 -8.51
C ARG A 122 -9.72 10.94 -8.04
N MET A 123 -8.44 11.12 -7.77
CA MET A 123 -7.85 12.44 -7.60
C MET A 123 -8.34 13.42 -8.68
N ASN A 124 -8.81 14.59 -8.24
CA ASN A 124 -9.42 15.59 -9.11
C ASN A 124 -9.28 17.00 -8.49
N ALA A 125 -9.90 18.01 -9.10
CA ALA A 125 -9.83 19.40 -8.62
C ALA A 125 -10.32 19.58 -7.17
N MET A 126 -11.23 18.72 -6.68
CA MET A 126 -11.63 18.72 -5.26
C MET A 126 -10.49 18.29 -4.34
N THR A 127 -9.61 17.39 -4.76
CA THR A 127 -8.43 17.01 -3.98
C THR A 127 -7.54 18.23 -3.76
N VAL A 128 -7.24 19.00 -4.81
CA VAL A 128 -6.49 20.26 -4.72
C VAL A 128 -7.17 21.26 -3.76
N TYR A 129 -8.50 21.37 -3.83
CA TYR A 129 -9.28 22.22 -2.92
C TYR A 129 -9.10 21.79 -1.46
N TYR A 130 -9.25 20.50 -1.15
CA TYR A 130 -9.14 20.01 0.22
C TYR A 130 -7.71 20.14 0.76
N GLN A 131 -6.68 19.85 -0.04
CA GLN A 131 -5.28 20.09 0.35
C GLN A 131 -5.07 21.57 0.74
N ALA A 132 -5.42 22.50 -0.17
CA ALA A 132 -5.29 23.94 0.08
C ALA A 132 -6.11 24.41 1.29
N TYR A 133 -7.30 23.84 1.48
CA TYR A 133 -8.17 24.17 2.60
C TYR A 133 -7.58 23.73 3.94
N CYS A 134 -7.11 22.48 4.05
CA CYS A 134 -6.45 21.95 5.25
C CYS A 134 -5.19 22.74 5.61
N ILE A 135 -4.32 23.01 4.63
CA ILE A 135 -3.07 23.76 4.84
C ILE A 135 -3.35 25.20 5.29
N ALA A 136 -4.32 25.88 4.67
CA ALA A 136 -4.71 27.23 5.06
C ALA A 136 -5.35 27.26 6.46
N ALA A 137 -6.15 26.25 6.80
CA ALA A 137 -6.75 26.08 8.12
C ALA A 137 -5.68 26.00 9.21
N ASP A 138 -4.70 25.11 9.04
CA ASP A 138 -3.60 24.92 9.99
C ASP A 138 -2.70 26.18 10.09
N GLY A 139 -2.41 26.82 8.96
CA GLY A 139 -1.57 28.03 8.92
C GLY A 139 -2.18 29.26 9.60
N THR A 140 -3.50 29.31 9.75
CA THR A 140 -4.19 30.44 10.42
C THR A 140 -4.26 30.30 11.94
N GLY A 141 -3.77 29.19 12.51
CA GLY A 141 -3.83 28.92 13.95
C GLY A 141 -5.24 28.57 14.43
N ASN A 142 -6.14 28.22 13.51
CA ASN A 142 -7.49 27.72 13.81
C ASN A 142 -7.47 26.22 14.17
N ASN A 143 -6.41 25.76 14.85
CA ASN A 143 -6.11 24.37 15.23
C ASN A 143 -7.07 23.86 16.33
N GLY A 144 -8.38 23.97 16.11
CA GLY A 144 -9.42 23.61 17.06
C GLY A 144 -10.82 24.20 16.80
N GLU A 145 -10.99 25.11 15.83
CA GLU A 145 -12.33 25.61 15.41
C GLU A 145 -12.77 25.10 14.03
N LEU A 146 -11.83 24.63 13.20
CA LEU A 146 -12.18 23.85 12.03
C LEU A 146 -12.63 22.46 12.48
N GLN A 147 -13.92 22.19 12.24
CA GLN A 147 -14.55 20.92 12.52
C GLN A 147 -14.03 19.94 11.47
N TYR A 148 -13.02 19.16 11.80
CA TYR A 148 -12.79 17.89 11.13
C TYR A 148 -12.70 16.87 12.25
N SER A 149 -13.64 15.94 12.33
CA SER A 149 -13.41 14.81 13.19
C SER A 149 -12.45 13.88 12.44
N LEU A 150 -11.18 13.88 12.87
CA LEU A 150 -10.18 12.86 12.54
C LEU A 150 -10.58 11.57 13.26
N GLU A 151 -11.80 11.11 12.99
CA GLU A 151 -12.32 9.87 13.53
C GLU A 151 -11.63 8.72 12.83
N LYS A 152 -10.84 8.01 13.60
CA LYS A 152 -10.10 6.84 13.16
C LYS A 152 -11.03 5.76 12.62
N GLY A 153 -10.67 5.16 11.49
CA GLY A 153 -11.48 4.16 10.81
C GLY A 153 -12.79 4.69 10.23
N ALA A 154 -12.99 6.01 10.16
CA ALA A 154 -14.12 6.60 9.47
C ALA A 154 -13.98 6.42 7.96
N ASP A 155 -15.05 5.94 7.33
CA ASP A 155 -15.07 5.64 5.89
C ASP A 155 -15.27 6.90 5.03
N LEU A 156 -14.81 6.88 3.77
CA LEU A 156 -15.03 7.97 2.83
C LEU A 156 -16.54 8.18 2.58
N TRP A 157 -16.94 9.44 2.40
CA TRP A 157 -18.33 9.77 2.09
C TRP A 157 -18.72 9.34 0.67
N GLU A 158 -19.97 8.88 0.50
CA GLU A 158 -20.52 8.44 -0.80
C GLU A 158 -21.42 9.48 -1.48
N GLY A 159 -21.70 10.61 -0.81
CA GLY A 159 -22.74 11.57 -1.18
C GLY A 159 -22.23 12.89 -1.77
N GLY A 160 -20.97 13.01 -2.19
CA GLY A 160 -20.40 14.25 -2.75
C GLY A 160 -19.45 14.98 -1.79
N SER A 161 -19.46 16.33 -1.81
CA SER A 161 -18.61 17.14 -0.92
C SER A 161 -18.96 16.85 0.54
N TYR A 162 -17.96 16.69 1.39
CA TYR A 162 -18.16 16.76 2.83
C TYR A 162 -18.83 18.10 3.17
N ASP A 163 -19.81 18.09 4.08
CA ASP A 163 -20.13 19.29 4.84
C ASP A 163 -18.81 19.71 5.50
N ASP A 164 -18.49 21.01 5.55
CA ASP A 164 -17.17 21.59 5.87
C ASP A 164 -16.68 21.28 7.31
N LYS A 165 -17.24 20.25 7.94
CA LYS A 165 -17.27 19.94 9.36
C LYS A 165 -16.79 18.54 9.75
N VAL A 166 -16.60 17.61 8.80
CA VAL A 166 -16.03 16.29 9.09
C VAL A 166 -15.22 15.81 7.89
N LEU A 167 -13.90 15.75 8.04
CA LEU A 167 -12.99 15.10 7.10
C LEU A 167 -12.42 13.86 7.81
N PRO A 168 -12.74 12.64 7.34
CA PRO A 168 -12.18 11.41 7.88
C PRO A 168 -10.65 11.39 7.87
N GLU A 169 -10.02 10.73 8.84
CA GLU A 169 -8.55 10.56 8.90
C GLU A 169 -8.00 9.95 7.61
N VAL A 170 -8.65 8.89 7.10
CA VAL A 170 -8.31 8.28 5.81
C VAL A 170 -8.37 9.26 4.63
N CYS A 171 -9.31 10.19 4.66
CA CYS A 171 -9.41 11.19 3.61
C CYS A 171 -8.23 12.17 3.70
N TYR A 172 -7.88 12.60 4.92
CA TYR A 172 -6.75 13.48 5.17
C TYR A 172 -5.42 12.85 4.74
N ASN A 173 -5.19 11.59 5.12
CA ASN A 173 -3.99 10.83 4.74
C ASN A 173 -3.87 10.70 3.21
N LEU A 174 -4.97 10.42 2.52
CA LEU A 174 -4.99 10.37 1.06
C LEU A 174 -4.67 11.71 0.38
N LEU A 175 -4.72 12.85 1.09
CA LEU A 175 -4.34 14.17 0.54
C LEU A 175 -2.83 14.40 0.54
N ASP A 176 -2.10 13.70 1.42
CA ASP A 176 -0.64 13.64 1.43
C ASP A 176 -0.22 12.70 0.30
N VAL A 177 0.11 13.28 -0.86
CA VAL A 177 0.37 12.51 -2.08
C VAL A 177 1.84 12.18 -2.23
N ASN A 178 2.72 12.87 -1.50
CA ASN A 178 4.14 12.56 -1.47
C ASN A 178 4.47 11.48 -0.41
N GLY A 179 3.52 11.16 0.47
CA GLY A 179 3.63 10.09 1.47
C GLY A 179 4.64 10.39 2.57
N ASP A 180 4.98 11.66 2.81
CA ASP A 180 5.96 12.06 3.82
C ASP A 180 5.38 12.17 5.24
N GLY A 181 4.06 11.99 5.38
CA GLY A 181 3.30 12.08 6.61
C GLY A 181 2.85 13.50 6.96
N VAL A 182 3.10 14.49 6.09
CA VAL A 182 2.81 15.91 6.33
C VAL A 182 2.16 16.53 5.10
N LEU A 183 0.91 16.95 5.26
CA LEU A 183 0.21 17.70 4.23
C LEU A 183 0.79 19.12 4.07
N THR A 184 1.44 19.39 2.93
CA THR A 184 2.10 20.66 2.62
C THR A 184 1.75 21.21 1.22
N VAL A 185 2.31 22.37 0.90
CA VAL A 185 2.14 22.98 -0.44
C VAL A 185 2.74 22.13 -1.56
N ASP A 186 3.65 21.22 -1.25
CA ASP A 186 4.25 20.33 -2.23
C ASP A 186 3.20 19.32 -2.72
N ASP A 187 2.35 18.82 -1.83
CA ASP A 187 1.20 17.97 -2.19
C ASP A 187 0.22 18.69 -3.11
N ILE A 188 -0.03 19.98 -2.89
CA ILE A 188 -0.88 20.80 -3.77
C ILE A 188 -0.26 20.86 -5.16
N LEU A 189 1.05 21.11 -5.25
CA LEU A 189 1.76 21.26 -6.52
C LEU A 189 1.69 19.96 -7.33
N LEU A 190 2.00 18.84 -6.69
CA LEU A 190 2.01 17.51 -7.28
C LEU A 190 0.62 17.10 -7.78
N THR A 191 -0.41 17.26 -6.93
CA THR A 191 -1.80 16.96 -7.29
C THR A 191 -2.30 17.89 -8.41
N ALA A 192 -1.97 19.18 -8.38
CA ALA A 192 -2.37 20.10 -9.44
C ALA A 192 -1.71 19.75 -10.79
N PHE A 193 -0.45 19.31 -10.77
CA PHE A 193 0.22 18.81 -11.97
C PHE A 193 -0.46 17.56 -12.49
N ASP A 194 -0.65 16.54 -11.64
CA ASP A 194 -1.28 15.26 -12.05
C ASP A 194 -2.68 15.48 -12.64
N VAL A 195 -3.55 16.22 -11.94
CA VAL A 195 -4.92 16.47 -12.39
C VAL A 195 -4.94 17.15 -13.76
N CYS A 196 -3.99 18.06 -14.03
CA CYS A 196 -3.82 18.67 -15.36
C CYS A 196 -3.30 17.66 -16.40
N TYR A 197 -2.29 16.88 -16.03
CA TYR A 197 -1.63 15.91 -16.90
C TYR A 197 -2.58 14.78 -17.34
N MET A 198 -3.36 14.27 -16.39
CA MET A 198 -4.47 13.34 -16.62
C MET A 198 -5.61 14.00 -17.40
N GLY A 199 -5.98 15.23 -17.05
CA GLY A 199 -7.08 15.98 -17.68
C GLY A 199 -6.86 16.29 -19.16
N CYS A 200 -5.61 16.49 -19.57
CA CYS A 200 -5.25 16.64 -20.99
C CYS A 200 -5.02 15.30 -21.72
N GLY A 201 -5.15 14.17 -21.01
CA GLY A 201 -4.97 12.81 -21.53
C GLY A 201 -3.52 12.42 -21.78
N ALA A 202 -2.55 13.13 -21.18
CA ALA A 202 -1.13 12.79 -21.28
C ALA A 202 -0.77 11.56 -20.44
N SER A 203 -1.51 11.31 -19.34
CA SER A 203 -1.42 10.08 -18.55
C SER A 203 -2.78 9.38 -18.42
N LYS A 204 -2.74 8.12 -17.98
CA LYS A 204 -3.90 7.29 -17.60
C LYS A 204 -3.83 6.83 -16.14
N THR A 205 -2.76 7.17 -15.44
CA THR A 205 -2.49 6.84 -14.04
C THR A 205 -2.04 8.10 -13.31
N ILE A 206 -2.30 8.16 -12.00
CA ILE A 206 -1.89 9.28 -11.15
C ILE A 206 -0.38 9.26 -10.85
N TYR A 207 0.27 8.11 -11.01
CA TYR A 207 1.68 7.93 -10.72
C TYR A 207 2.57 8.40 -11.87
N PHE A 208 3.62 9.15 -11.54
CA PHE A 208 4.55 9.70 -12.53
C PHE A 208 5.60 8.69 -12.99
N GLU A 209 5.93 7.71 -12.14
CA GLU A 209 6.91 6.65 -12.41
C GLU A 209 6.30 5.28 -12.09
N GLU A 210 6.61 4.26 -12.90
CA GLU A 210 6.11 2.90 -12.68
C GLU A 210 6.73 2.29 -11.41
N GLY A 211 5.88 1.80 -10.50
CA GLY A 211 6.32 1.25 -9.21
C GLY A 211 6.59 2.30 -8.13
N ARG A 212 6.48 3.61 -8.42
CA ARG A 212 6.54 4.65 -7.39
C ARG A 212 5.15 5.16 -7.03
N TYR A 213 4.75 4.99 -5.78
CA TYR A 213 3.40 5.31 -5.30
C TYR A 213 3.32 6.65 -4.57
N ASP A 214 4.46 7.23 -4.19
CA ASP A 214 4.63 8.62 -3.81
C ASP A 214 4.75 9.50 -5.06
N LEU A 215 4.06 10.63 -5.05
CA LEU A 215 4.27 11.69 -6.04
C LEU A 215 5.39 12.60 -5.55
N THR A 216 6.36 12.87 -6.41
CA THR A 216 7.52 13.67 -6.05
C THR A 216 7.93 14.56 -7.22
N GLU A 217 8.58 15.69 -6.93
CA GLU A 217 8.95 16.63 -7.99
C GLU A 217 9.97 16.04 -8.97
N ASP A 218 10.84 15.15 -8.50
CA ASP A 218 11.88 14.51 -9.32
C ASP A 218 11.32 13.47 -10.30
N THR A 219 10.10 12.97 -10.07
CA THR A 219 9.43 12.04 -10.98
C THR A 219 8.55 12.71 -12.01
N ILE A 220 8.28 14.01 -11.89
CA ILE A 220 7.41 14.72 -12.83
C ILE A 220 7.90 14.49 -14.27
N PRO A 221 7.03 14.01 -15.18
CA PRO A 221 7.40 13.72 -16.56
C PRO A 221 7.61 15.02 -17.36
N VAL A 222 8.81 15.60 -17.25
CA VAL A 222 9.21 16.86 -17.92
C VAL A 222 9.64 16.67 -19.38
N ASP A 223 10.01 15.45 -19.79
CA ASP A 223 10.63 15.19 -21.10
C ASP A 223 9.64 14.81 -22.23
N ASP A 224 8.36 14.57 -21.93
CA ASP A 224 7.36 14.07 -22.88
C ASP A 224 6.38 15.12 -23.44
N TYR A 225 6.65 16.42 -23.25
CA TYR A 225 5.81 17.47 -23.87
C TYR A 225 6.02 17.53 -25.40
N GLN A 226 5.31 16.66 -26.13
CA GLN A 226 4.93 16.87 -27.52
C GLN A 226 3.63 17.68 -27.49
N PRO A 227 3.63 19.00 -27.75
CA PRO A 227 2.39 19.79 -27.73
C PRO A 227 1.38 19.12 -28.65
N ALA A 228 0.23 18.73 -28.08
CA ALA A 228 -0.88 18.20 -28.86
C ALA A 228 -1.18 19.20 -29.98
N ARG A 229 -0.96 18.78 -31.24
CA ARG A 229 -1.38 19.56 -32.39
C ARG A 229 -2.89 19.55 -32.39
N ILE A 230 -3.48 20.59 -31.82
CA ILE A 230 -4.92 20.84 -31.97
C ILE A 230 -5.11 21.16 -33.46
N ASN A 231 -5.48 20.14 -34.24
CA ASN A 231 -5.91 20.32 -35.61
C ASN A 231 -7.27 21.02 -35.54
N MET A 232 -7.25 22.35 -35.55
CA MET A 232 -8.43 23.14 -35.83
C MET A 232 -8.76 22.94 -37.32
N GLY A 233 -9.64 21.97 -37.59
CA GLY A 233 -10.31 21.82 -38.87
C GLY A 233 -11.42 22.84 -39.06
#